data_AF-A0AAD1HH38-F1
#
_entry.id   AF-A0AAD1HH38-F1
#
_cell.length_a   1.000
_cell.length_b   1.000
_cell.length_c   1.000
_cell.angle_alpha   90.00
_cell.angle_beta   90.00
_cell.angle_gamma   90.00
#
_symmetry.space_group_name_H-M   'P 1'
#
loop_
_entity.id
_entity.type
_entity.pdbx_description
1 polymer ?
#
loop_
_entity_poly.entity_id
_entity_poly.type
_entity_poly.pdbx_seq_one_letter_code
_entity_poly.pdbx_strand_id
1 'polypeptide(L)'
;MALTYPFTVRENHGLGSWPLRRFRVVEESMLPTLRPGDGLLAVRAGTPRTGQLRVFPDPTLPTRWLIKRVGTVRGRGRAATFEACSDNPHAPGVVDSRRFGWVPAAGSYRVVWTVRGTHS
;
A
#
# COMPACT_ATOMS: atom_id res chain seq x y z
N MET A 1 1.69 12.16 3.50
CA MET A 1 0.50 13.07 3.47
C MET A 1 -0.59 12.39 2.65
N ALA A 2 -1.60 11.88 3.37
CA ALA A 2 -2.81 11.13 2.98
C ALA A 2 -3.12 10.81 1.50
N LEU A 3 -3.29 9.52 1.18
CA LEU A 3 -4.16 9.05 0.08
C LEU A 3 -5.61 9.49 0.37
N THR A 4 -6.15 10.47 -0.36
CA THR A 4 -7.56 10.91 -0.18
C THR A 4 -8.53 10.00 -0.94
N TYR A 5 -9.59 9.59 -0.26
CA TYR A 5 -10.72 8.82 -0.80
C TYR A 5 -11.69 9.71 -1.58
N PRO A 6 -12.25 9.27 -2.71
CA PRO A 6 -13.62 9.65 -3.06
C PRO A 6 -14.59 8.84 -2.19
N PHE A 7 -15.31 9.57 -1.34
CA PHE A 7 -16.52 9.15 -0.64
C PHE A 7 -17.60 8.85 -1.69
N THR A 8 -18.06 7.60 -1.76
CA THR A 8 -19.43 7.14 -2.09
C THR A 8 -19.32 5.69 -2.58
N VAL A 9 -19.72 4.74 -1.74
CA VAL A 9 -20.74 3.71 -2.03
C VAL A 9 -21.05 3.08 -0.65
N ARG A 10 -22.11 3.60 -0.04
CA ARG A 10 -22.92 2.84 0.91
C ARG A 10 -23.65 1.79 0.07
N GLU A 11 -23.17 0.55 0.05
CA GLU A 11 -23.90 -0.65 -0.38
C GLU A 11 -22.98 -1.87 -0.20
N ASN A 12 -22.69 -2.21 1.04
CA ASN A 12 -22.15 -3.53 1.37
C ASN A 12 -23.33 -4.47 1.60
N HIS A 13 -23.93 -4.99 0.52
CA HIS A 13 -24.74 -6.20 0.58
C HIS A 13 -23.93 -7.37 0.06
N GLY A 14 -23.81 -8.40 0.90
CA GLY A 14 -22.88 -9.49 0.75
C GLY A 14 -23.33 -10.57 -0.24
N LEU A 15 -22.44 -10.89 -1.17
CA LEU A 15 -21.94 -12.26 -1.31
C LEU A 15 -20.45 -12.25 -0.93
N GLY A 16 -20.08 -12.96 0.14
CA GLY A 16 -18.72 -13.37 0.53
C GLY A 16 -17.52 -12.45 0.22
N SER A 17 -17.02 -11.73 1.23
CA SER A 17 -15.60 -11.41 1.45
C SER A 17 -14.72 -11.15 0.20
N TRP A 18 -15.06 -10.21 -0.69
CA TRP A 18 -14.16 -9.94 -1.82
C TRP A 18 -12.87 -9.28 -1.31
N PRO A 19 -11.68 -9.90 -1.46
CA PRO A 19 -10.45 -9.41 -0.86
C PRO A 19 -9.85 -8.20 -1.61
N LEU A 20 -10.56 -7.58 -2.54
CA LEU A 20 -9.99 -6.66 -3.53
C LEU A 20 -10.38 -5.21 -3.22
N ARG A 21 -9.43 -4.30 -3.40
CA ARG A 21 -9.60 -2.89 -3.15
C ARG A 21 -8.86 -2.05 -4.19
N ARG A 22 -9.45 -0.91 -4.54
CA ARG A 22 -8.86 0.09 -5.43
C ARG A 22 -8.26 1.24 -4.62
N PHE A 23 -7.10 1.73 -5.06
CA PHE A 23 -6.44 2.89 -4.49
C PHE A 23 -5.96 3.82 -5.60
N ARG A 24 -5.74 5.10 -5.27
CA ARG A 24 -5.07 6.08 -6.13
C ARG A 24 -3.82 6.56 -5.41
N VAL A 25 -2.69 6.56 -6.09
CA VAL A 25 -1.42 7.10 -5.58
C VAL A 25 -1.51 8.62 -5.56
N VAL A 26 -1.05 9.25 -4.48
CA VAL A 26 -1.03 10.73 -4.38
C VAL A 26 0.32 11.29 -3.97
N GLU A 27 1.24 10.44 -3.51
CA GLU A 27 2.56 10.86 -2.99
C GLU A 27 3.68 10.35 -3.89
N GLU A 28 4.82 11.01 -3.81
CA GLU A 28 5.99 10.78 -4.66
C GLU A 28 6.98 9.75 -4.09
N SER A 29 6.72 9.22 -2.89
CA SER A 29 7.62 8.28 -2.20
C SER A 29 7.90 6.98 -2.98
N MET A 30 7.11 6.71 -4.02
CA MET A 30 7.23 5.53 -4.87
C MET A 30 7.72 5.84 -6.29
N LEU A 31 8.14 7.08 -6.56
CA LEU A 31 8.83 7.40 -7.82
C LEU A 31 10.13 6.58 -7.94
N PRO A 32 10.54 6.19 -9.16
CA PRO A 32 9.82 6.34 -10.44
C PRO A 32 8.76 5.25 -10.68
N THR A 33 8.68 4.23 -9.81
CA THR A 33 7.80 3.07 -9.97
C THR A 33 6.33 3.46 -10.09
N LEU A 34 5.85 4.31 -9.19
CA LEU A 34 4.49 4.84 -9.15
C LEU A 34 4.52 6.35 -9.09
N ARG A 35 3.64 6.99 -9.85
CA ARG A 35 3.46 8.44 -9.88
C ARG A 35 2.15 8.84 -9.21
N PRO A 36 2.07 10.05 -8.61
CA PRO A 36 0.79 10.61 -8.21
C PRO A 36 -0.22 10.59 -9.36
N GLY A 37 -1.41 10.02 -9.13
CA GLY A 37 -2.44 9.79 -10.14
C GLY A 37 -2.58 8.33 -10.58
N ASP A 38 -1.55 7.49 -10.41
CA ASP A 38 -1.62 6.07 -10.75
C ASP A 38 -2.71 5.36 -9.95
N GLY A 39 -3.48 4.50 -10.62
CA GLY A 39 -4.48 3.62 -10.01
C GLY A 39 -3.88 2.28 -9.61
N LEU A 40 -4.30 1.74 -8.46
CA LEU A 40 -3.86 0.43 -7.96
C LEU A 40 -5.05 -0.49 -7.74
N LEU A 41 -4.90 -1.73 -8.17
CA LEU A 41 -5.76 -2.84 -7.78
C LEU A 41 -4.99 -3.73 -6.81
N ALA A 42 -5.51 -3.93 -5.60
CA ALA A 42 -4.81 -4.66 -4.57
C ALA A 42 -5.71 -5.68 -3.88
N VAL A 43 -5.14 -6.82 -3.48
CA VAL A 43 -5.85 -7.92 -2.83
C VAL A 43 -5.31 -8.20 -1.43
N ARG A 44 -6.19 -8.44 -0.47
CA ARG A 44 -5.90 -8.81 0.92
C ARG A 44 -5.53 -10.29 1.00
N ALA A 45 -4.43 -10.66 0.35
CA ALA A 45 -3.98 -12.05 0.27
C ALA A 45 -2.46 -12.17 0.12
N GLY A 46 -1.98 -13.39 0.35
CA GLY A 46 -0.62 -13.84 0.08
C GLY A 46 0.42 -13.44 1.13
N THR A 47 1.40 -14.32 1.33
CA THR A 47 2.61 -14.05 2.11
C THR A 47 3.43 -12.95 1.43
N PRO A 48 3.90 -11.93 2.17
CA PRO A 48 4.75 -10.89 1.61
C PRO A 48 6.02 -11.51 1.03
N ARG A 49 6.46 -10.98 -0.11
CA ARG A 49 7.73 -11.34 -0.74
C ARG A 49 8.47 -10.06 -1.09
N THR A 50 9.79 -10.09 -0.93
CA THR A 50 10.68 -9.00 -1.34
C THR A 50 10.39 -8.56 -2.77
N GLY A 51 10.39 -7.24 -2.98
CA GLY A 51 10.08 -6.59 -4.24
C GLY A 51 8.59 -6.32 -4.50
N GLN A 52 7.66 -6.98 -3.78
CA GLN A 52 6.22 -6.72 -3.94
C GLN A 52 5.86 -5.28 -3.55
N LEU A 53 4.80 -4.75 -4.14
CA LEU A 53 4.18 -3.52 -3.67
C LEU A 53 3.00 -3.86 -2.77
N ARG A 54 2.96 -3.27 -1.56
CA ARG A 54 1.87 -3.49 -0.61
C ARG A 54 1.31 -2.18 -0.08
N VAL A 55 -0.02 -2.17 0.05
CA VAL A 55 -0.81 -1.08 0.61
C VAL A 55 -1.26 -1.46 2.02
N PHE A 56 -1.04 -0.61 3.02
CA PHE A 56 -1.38 -0.89 4.42
C PHE A 56 -1.76 0.40 5.17
N PRO A 57 -2.54 0.32 6.27
CA PRO A 57 -2.82 1.48 7.10
C PRO A 57 -1.52 2.04 7.67
N ASP A 58 -1.39 3.35 7.70
CA ASP A 58 -0.21 3.97 8.28
C ASP A 58 -0.10 3.66 9.79
N PRO A 59 1.02 3.10 10.26
CA PRO A 59 1.18 2.74 11.67
C PRO A 59 1.12 3.94 12.65
N THR A 60 1.42 5.14 12.16
CA THR A 60 1.46 6.40 12.93
C THR A 60 0.18 7.23 12.78
N LEU A 61 -0.60 7.00 11.71
CA LEU A 61 -1.86 7.70 11.46
C LEU A 61 -2.86 6.78 10.73
N PRO A 62 -3.58 5.90 11.43
CA PRO A 62 -4.39 4.82 10.81
C PRO A 62 -5.51 5.29 9.87
N THR A 63 -5.85 6.58 9.87
CA THR A 63 -6.81 7.19 8.95
C THR A 63 -6.28 7.29 7.52
N ARG A 64 -4.96 7.17 7.30
CA ARG A 64 -4.33 7.15 5.97
C ARG A 64 -3.75 5.78 5.62
N TRP A 65 -3.60 5.55 4.32
CA TRP A 65 -2.97 4.35 3.77
C TRP A 65 -1.63 4.71 3.15
N LEU A 66 -0.69 3.78 3.21
CA LEU A 66 0.64 3.89 2.59
C LEU A 66 0.80 2.80 1.54
N ILE A 67 1.52 3.13 0.47
CA ILE A 67 2.03 2.18 -0.52
C ILE A 67 3.55 2.17 -0.43
N LYS A 68 4.13 0.97 -0.26
CA LYS A 68 5.58 0.78 -0.18
C LYS A 68 6.02 -0.50 -0.87
N ARG A 69 7.30 -0.57 -1.22
CA ARG A 69 7.94 -1.79 -1.68
C ARG A 69 8.33 -2.65 -0.48
N VAL A 70 8.08 -3.94 -0.59
CA VAL A 70 8.54 -4.92 0.39
C VAL A 70 10.05 -5.09 0.25
N GLY A 71 10.79 -4.72 1.27
CA GLY A 71 12.20 -5.04 1.44
C GLY A 71 12.36 -6.44 2.03
N THR A 72 13.00 -6.52 3.18
CA THR A 72 13.17 -7.80 3.89
C THR A 72 11.84 -8.31 4.47
N VAL A 73 11.67 -9.63 4.55
CA VAL A 73 10.50 -10.29 5.17
C VAL A 73 10.96 -11.14 6.35
N ARG A 74 10.23 -11.07 7.47
CA ARG A 74 10.45 -11.88 8.68
C ARG A 74 9.21 -12.71 8.99
N GLY A 75 9.41 -13.90 9.56
CA GLY A 75 8.32 -14.83 9.91
C GLY A 75 7.69 -15.52 8.70
N ARG A 76 6.55 -16.19 8.92
CA ARG A 76 5.85 -16.98 7.90
C ARG A 76 4.33 -16.79 7.99
N GLY A 77 3.65 -17.08 6.89
CA GLY A 77 2.18 -17.10 6.84
C GLY A 77 1.55 -15.74 7.18
N ARG A 78 0.48 -15.75 7.97
CA ARG A 78 -0.26 -14.54 8.37
C ARG A 78 0.48 -13.68 9.39
N ALA A 79 1.39 -14.26 10.16
CA ALA A 79 2.19 -13.58 11.17
C ALA A 79 3.47 -12.94 10.61
N ALA A 80 3.73 -13.11 9.30
CA ALA A 80 4.89 -12.50 8.67
C ALA A 80 4.84 -10.97 8.80
N THR A 81 6.00 -10.35 8.98
CA THR A 81 6.19 -8.91 8.91
C THR A 81 7.14 -8.58 7.78
N PHE A 82 7.08 -7.36 7.27
CA PHE A 82 7.96 -6.91 6.22
C PHE A 82 8.46 -5.50 6.44
N GLU A 83 9.65 -5.24 5.93
CA GLU A 83 10.19 -3.91 5.78
C GLU A 83 9.49 -3.22 4.61
N ALA A 84 8.89 -2.07 4.88
CA ALA A 84 8.25 -1.22 3.90
C ALA A 84 9.25 -0.15 3.49
N CYS A 85 9.72 -0.21 2.24
CA CYS A 85 10.72 0.69 1.67
C CYS A 85 10.08 1.66 0.67
N SER A 86 10.52 2.92 0.73
CA SER A 86 10.19 3.91 -0.31
C SER A 86 11.14 3.74 -1.48
N ASP A 87 10.62 3.76 -2.71
CA ASP A 87 11.47 3.74 -3.91
C ASP A 87 12.15 5.10 -4.14
N ASN A 88 11.52 6.19 -3.69
CA ASN A 88 12.11 7.53 -3.62
C ASN A 88 12.25 7.94 -2.14
N PRO A 89 13.38 7.63 -1.48
CA PRO A 89 13.60 7.99 -0.08
C PRO A 89 13.85 9.49 0.14
N HIS A 90 14.08 10.26 -0.93
CA HIS A 90 14.38 11.70 -0.87
C HIS A 90 13.16 12.59 -1.05
N ALA A 91 11.99 12.02 -1.37
CA ALA A 91 10.77 12.81 -1.47
C ALA A 91 10.42 13.50 -0.13
N PRO A 92 9.83 14.71 -0.17
CA PRO A 92 9.41 15.41 1.03
C PRO A 92 8.41 14.60 1.86
N GLY A 93 8.60 14.55 3.17
CA GLY A 93 7.65 13.89 4.09
C GLY A 93 7.59 12.36 3.96
N VAL A 94 8.58 11.72 3.34
CA VAL A 94 8.66 10.26 3.24
C VAL A 94 8.71 9.61 4.62
N VAL A 95 7.77 8.70 4.84
CA VAL A 95 7.75 7.80 6.00
C VAL A 95 7.78 6.37 5.49
N ASP A 96 8.67 5.56 6.06
CA ASP A 96 8.81 4.13 5.76
C ASP A 96 9.35 3.37 6.98
N SER A 97 9.74 2.11 6.82
CA SER A 97 10.14 1.25 7.94
C SER A 97 11.34 1.77 8.74
N ARG A 98 12.15 2.69 8.20
CA ARG A 98 13.20 3.37 8.96
C ARG A 98 12.64 4.26 10.07
N ARG A 99 11.37 4.70 9.96
CA ARG A 99 10.69 5.56 10.93
C ARG A 99 9.69 4.81 11.80
N PHE A 100 8.88 3.91 11.23
CA PHE A 100 7.82 3.21 11.97
C PHE A 100 8.08 1.72 12.22
N GLY A 101 9.23 1.19 11.78
CA GLY A 101 9.58 -0.22 11.96
C GLY A 101 8.86 -1.18 11.00
N TRP A 102 8.75 -2.44 11.41
CA TRP A 102 8.25 -3.53 10.57
C TRP A 102 6.73 -3.53 10.46
N VAL A 103 6.21 -3.83 9.27
CA VAL A 103 4.78 -3.81 8.98
C VAL A 103 4.22 -5.23 9.02
N PRO A 104 3.12 -5.50 9.76
CA PRO A 104 2.43 -6.78 9.68
C PRO A 104 1.88 -7.07 8.29
N ALA A 105 2.04 -8.32 7.83
CA ALA A 105 1.36 -8.78 6.61
C ALA A 105 -0.17 -8.75 6.78
N ALA A 106 -0.65 -9.03 7.99
CA ALA A 106 -2.05 -8.93 8.35
C ALA A 106 -2.57 -7.49 8.15
N GLY A 107 -3.68 -7.35 7.43
CA GLY A 107 -4.27 -6.04 7.14
C GLY A 107 -3.65 -5.28 5.95
N SER A 108 -2.57 -5.81 5.36
CA SER A 108 -1.98 -5.27 4.13
C SER A 108 -2.57 -5.92 2.87
N TYR A 109 -2.57 -5.16 1.78
CA TYR A 109 -3.04 -5.57 0.46
C TYR A 109 -1.85 -5.65 -0.50
N ARG A 110 -1.73 -6.76 -1.23
CA ARG A 110 -0.76 -6.90 -2.32
C ARG A 110 -1.30 -6.21 -3.56
N VAL A 111 -0.54 -5.28 -4.14
CA VAL A 111 -0.86 -4.73 -5.46
C VAL A 111 -0.66 -5.83 -6.50
N VAL A 112 -1.69 -6.04 -7.32
CA VAL A 112 -1.70 -7.03 -8.41
C VAL A 112 -1.81 -6.38 -9.78
N TRP A 113 -2.25 -5.12 -9.83
CA TRP A 113 -2.32 -4.35 -11.06
C TRP A 113 -2.09 -2.86 -10.79
N THR A 114 -1.41 -2.19 -11.72
CA THR A 114 -1.22 -0.74 -11.73
C THR A 114 -1.74 -0.19 -13.04
N VAL A 115 -2.56 0.85 -12.96
CA VAL A 115 -3.04 1.62 -14.11
C VAL A 115 -2.34 2.96 -14.08
N ARG A 116 -1.67 3.34 -15.18
CA ARG A 116 -1.01 4.64 -15.26
C ARG A 116 -2.04 5.76 -15.29
N GLY A 117 -1.85 6.77 -14.46
CA GLY A 117 -2.64 7.99 -14.53
C GLY A 117 -2.34 8.74 -15.83
N THR A 118 -3.34 9.41 -16.39
CA THR A 118 -3.09 10.45 -17.40
C THR A 118 -2.48 11.65 -16.69
N HIS A 119 -1.20 11.88 -16.92
CA HIS A 119 -0.53 13.10 -16.47
C HIS A 119 -0.65 14.11 -17.62
N SER A 120 -1.45 15.15 -17.41
CA SER A 120 -1.55 16.30 -18.31
C SER A 120 -0.49 17.34 -17.99
#